data_AF-A0A2D9TF80-F1
#
_entry.id   AF-A0A2D9TF80-F1
#
_cell.length_a   1.000
_cell.length_b   1.000
_cell.length_c   1.000
_cell.angle_alpha   90.00
_cell.angle_beta   90.00
_cell.angle_gamma   90.00
#
_symmetry.space_group_name_H-M   'P 1'
#
loop_
_entity.id
_entity.type
_entity.pdbx_description
1 polymer ?
#
loop_
_entity_poly.entity_id
_entity_poly.type
_entity_poly.pdbx_seq_one_letter_code
_entity_poly.pdbx_strand_id
1 'polypeptide(L)'
;RDELAAAGRAKLAVPYGDAPRRHYDLFLPEGVRQPSLFCGDLERDGQAALVNAEGIYERAAGQWWALGPDEGERFEDVEWLATVDGACAAPGGGLWFGEDRQYVRVDASSMAIFHIAEATGPAVVGEVFGVAIPARDQLLFARERGPDDGEWTPVTFAKGVIESVGASANVLWVLVGNHLYRYDGEWGEADVILPSGADRLLAHAAGGVWAVGDDQACHIGEAPVRLRGIRPMEHFLTQTTDVVVESAGEVVLAVDGEPTTGVAGDEPGLWVFSQLPLGGPGWHELTVTSDAGSRRLSYRVMAGDVSWEIDVQPIYEDHCASSSCHGSDSEDTVDLSTYDAWFDRAIDIQNAVVTGRMPRDAGDEWNGDLVATIVDWIDGGMQP
;
A
#
# COMPACT_ATOMS: atom_id res chain seq x y z
N ARG A 1 -22.38 -7.21 -17.06
CA ARG A 1 -22.25 -6.79 -18.49
C ARG A 1 -20.78 -6.58 -18.83
N ASP A 2 -19.90 -7.17 -18.01
CA ASP A 2 -18.45 -7.12 -18.09
C ASP A 2 -18.03 -8.56 -17.76
N GLU A 3 -17.11 -9.12 -18.53
CA GLU A 3 -16.53 -10.43 -18.22
C GLU A 3 -15.48 -10.23 -17.13
N LEU A 4 -15.66 -10.90 -15.99
CA LEU A 4 -14.66 -10.98 -14.93
C LEU A 4 -13.40 -11.62 -15.52
N ALA A 5 -12.27 -10.91 -15.46
CA ALA A 5 -10.98 -11.49 -15.80
C ALA A 5 -10.62 -12.56 -14.75
N ALA A 6 -9.81 -13.55 -15.16
CA ALA A 6 -9.37 -14.65 -14.29
C ALA A 6 -8.63 -14.19 -13.02
N ALA A 7 -8.14 -12.95 -12.98
CA ALA A 7 -7.44 -12.34 -11.85
C ALA A 7 -8.36 -11.51 -10.91
N GLY A 8 -9.69 -11.62 -11.03
CA GLY A 8 -10.62 -10.97 -10.10
C GLY A 8 -10.73 -9.44 -10.25
N ARG A 9 -10.34 -8.90 -11.41
CA ARG A 9 -10.44 -7.46 -11.73
C ARG A 9 -11.37 -7.22 -12.91
N ALA A 10 -12.15 -6.14 -12.86
CA ALA A 10 -12.98 -5.70 -13.98
C ALA A 10 -12.68 -4.26 -14.39
N LYS A 11 -12.45 -4.04 -15.69
CA LYS A 11 -12.18 -2.72 -16.27
C LYS A 11 -13.42 -1.85 -16.23
N LEU A 12 -13.32 -0.64 -15.68
CA LEU A 12 -14.34 0.40 -15.90
C LEU A 12 -13.91 1.28 -17.08
N ALA A 13 -14.67 1.24 -18.18
CA ALA A 13 -14.34 1.98 -19.39
C ALA A 13 -14.64 3.48 -19.25
N VAL A 14 -13.61 4.33 -19.08
CA VAL A 14 -13.69 5.80 -19.28
C VAL A 14 -12.32 6.36 -19.74
N PRO A 15 -12.25 7.24 -20.76
CA PRO A 15 -11.00 7.92 -21.14
C PRO A 15 -10.66 9.07 -20.17
N TYR A 16 -9.39 9.16 -19.75
CA TYR A 16 -8.85 10.31 -19.01
C TYR A 16 -8.08 11.24 -19.95
N GLY A 17 -8.35 12.55 -19.87
CA GLY A 17 -7.84 13.57 -20.80
C GLY A 17 -6.90 14.61 -20.17
N ASP A 18 -6.23 15.35 -21.05
CA ASP A 18 -5.09 16.24 -20.80
C ASP A 18 -5.46 17.51 -19.99
N ALA A 19 -4.77 17.76 -18.87
CA ALA A 19 -4.92 18.85 -17.85
C ALA A 19 -5.12 20.31 -18.42
N PRO A 20 -5.54 21.37 -17.65
CA PRO A 20 -5.32 21.59 -16.18
C PRO A 20 -6.29 22.50 -15.32
N ARG A 21 -6.17 22.36 -13.97
CA ARG A 21 -6.28 23.32 -12.81
C ARG A 21 -7.51 23.39 -11.84
N ARG A 22 -7.18 23.08 -10.57
CA ARG A 22 -7.39 23.81 -9.26
C ARG A 22 -8.77 23.91 -8.60
N HIS A 23 -9.74 23.13 -9.05
CA HIS A 23 -10.74 22.51 -8.17
C HIS A 23 -10.53 21.00 -8.34
N TYR A 24 -10.29 20.28 -7.25
CA TYR A 24 -10.17 18.83 -7.31
C TYR A 24 -11.60 18.26 -7.32
N ASP A 25 -12.26 18.33 -8.47
CA ASP A 25 -13.44 17.50 -8.70
C ASP A 25 -12.91 16.06 -8.77
N LEU A 26 -13.18 15.32 -7.70
CA LEU A 26 -12.88 13.91 -7.63
C LEU A 26 -13.81 13.19 -8.62
N PHE A 27 -13.29 12.92 -9.82
CA PHE A 27 -14.02 12.18 -10.83
C PHE A 27 -14.01 10.70 -10.45
N LEU A 28 -15.04 10.32 -9.70
CA LEU A 28 -15.38 8.94 -9.45
C LEU A 28 -15.72 8.24 -10.78
N PRO A 29 -15.45 6.94 -10.93
CA PRO A 29 -15.81 6.20 -12.13
C PRO A 29 -17.29 6.36 -12.50
N GLU A 30 -17.62 6.40 -13.79
CA GLU A 30 -19.03 6.28 -14.21
C GLU A 30 -19.57 4.91 -13.75
N GLY A 31 -20.63 4.92 -12.95
CA GLY A 31 -21.20 3.73 -12.30
C GLY A 31 -21.02 3.73 -10.79
N VAL A 32 -19.87 4.21 -10.30
CA VAL A 32 -19.58 4.31 -8.87
C VAL A 32 -20.38 5.45 -8.25
N ARG A 33 -21.56 5.12 -7.71
CA ARG A 33 -22.38 6.06 -6.94
C ARG A 33 -22.07 5.92 -5.46
N GLN A 34 -21.96 7.06 -4.76
CA GLN A 34 -21.90 7.13 -3.29
C GLN A 34 -20.76 6.30 -2.68
N PRO A 35 -19.49 6.70 -2.84
CA PRO A 35 -18.40 6.04 -2.13
C PRO A 35 -18.63 6.12 -0.63
N SER A 36 -18.46 4.98 0.05
CA SER A 36 -18.56 4.85 1.50
C SER A 36 -17.21 4.99 2.17
N LEU A 37 -16.13 4.51 1.53
CA LEU A 37 -14.77 4.53 2.04
C LEU A 37 -13.76 4.85 0.93
N PHE A 38 -12.64 5.46 1.30
CA PHE A 38 -11.50 5.65 0.41
C PHE A 38 -10.21 5.74 1.24
N CYS A 39 -9.09 5.45 0.60
CA CYS A 39 -7.75 5.66 1.16
C CYS A 39 -6.80 6.19 0.08
N GLY A 40 -5.65 6.70 0.53
CA GLY A 40 -4.56 7.08 -0.35
C GLY A 40 -4.81 8.33 -1.21
N ASP A 41 -4.06 8.47 -2.30
CA ASP A 41 -4.17 9.59 -3.24
C ASP A 41 -4.89 9.15 -4.51
N LEU A 42 -6.15 9.57 -4.63
CA LEU A 42 -7.07 9.18 -5.71
C LEU A 42 -6.63 9.68 -7.10
N GLU A 43 -5.61 10.54 -7.20
CA GLU A 43 -5.02 10.95 -8.47
C GLU A 43 -3.87 10.05 -8.93
N ARG A 44 -3.43 9.09 -8.11
CA ARG A 44 -2.21 8.31 -8.33
C ARG A 44 -2.51 6.82 -8.47
N ASP A 45 -1.96 6.24 -9.53
CA ASP A 45 -2.02 4.80 -9.77
C ASP A 45 -1.27 4.03 -8.68
N GLY A 46 -1.79 2.87 -8.31
CA GLY A 46 -1.22 1.97 -7.30
C GLY A 46 -1.28 2.49 -5.86
N GLN A 47 -1.82 3.69 -5.63
CA GLN A 47 -1.83 4.37 -4.32
C GLN A 47 -3.23 4.69 -3.80
N ALA A 48 -4.28 4.25 -4.48
CA ALA A 48 -5.64 4.63 -4.17
C ALA A 48 -6.60 3.45 -4.25
N ALA A 49 -7.50 3.39 -3.28
CA ALA A 49 -8.63 2.48 -3.27
C ALA A 49 -9.89 3.21 -2.80
N LEU A 50 -11.03 2.74 -3.30
CA LEU A 50 -12.34 3.29 -3.04
C LEU A 50 -13.34 2.14 -2.87
N VAL A 51 -14.32 2.32 -1.97
CA VAL A 51 -15.40 1.35 -1.76
C VAL A 51 -16.75 2.03 -1.94
N ASN A 52 -17.70 1.32 -2.53
CA ASN A 52 -19.12 1.65 -2.52
C ASN A 52 -19.96 0.38 -2.34
N ALA A 53 -21.29 0.49 -2.49
CA ALA A 53 -22.18 -0.66 -2.38
C ALA A 53 -22.00 -1.73 -3.48
N GLU A 54 -21.36 -1.38 -4.60
CA GLU A 54 -21.17 -2.24 -5.77
C GLU A 54 -19.81 -2.94 -5.78
N GLY A 55 -18.81 -2.41 -5.07
CA GLY A 55 -17.44 -2.91 -5.18
C GLY A 55 -16.40 -2.15 -4.38
N ILE A 56 -15.22 -2.76 -4.31
CA ILE A 56 -13.95 -2.10 -4.02
C ILE A 56 -13.28 -1.81 -5.35
N TYR A 57 -12.58 -0.67 -5.47
CA TYR A 57 -11.92 -0.26 -6.70
C TYR A 57 -10.51 0.25 -6.40
N GLU A 58 -9.56 -0.06 -7.28
CA GLU A 58 -8.21 0.52 -7.28
C GLU A 58 -7.95 1.33 -8.55
N ARG A 59 -7.02 2.29 -8.47
CA ARG A 59 -6.61 3.08 -9.63
C ARG A 59 -5.32 2.52 -10.24
N ALA A 60 -5.33 2.23 -11.54
CA ALA A 60 -4.17 1.81 -12.31
C ALA A 60 -4.31 2.25 -13.77
N ALA A 61 -3.20 2.67 -14.40
CA ALA A 61 -3.16 3.15 -15.79
C ALA A 61 -4.06 4.37 -16.06
N GLY A 62 -4.27 5.23 -15.06
CA GLY A 62 -5.26 6.31 -15.14
C GLY A 62 -6.72 5.85 -15.18
N GLN A 63 -6.99 4.57 -14.92
CA GLN A 63 -8.31 3.95 -14.92
C GLN A 63 -8.62 3.33 -13.56
N TRP A 64 -9.89 3.03 -13.33
CA TRP A 64 -10.35 2.35 -12.12
C TRP A 64 -10.75 0.92 -12.43
N TRP A 65 -10.35 0.03 -11.53
CA TRP A 65 -10.53 -1.41 -11.64
C TRP A 65 -11.30 -1.88 -10.43
N ALA A 66 -12.42 -2.56 -10.64
CA ALA A 66 -13.10 -3.24 -9.55
C ALA A 66 -12.18 -4.36 -9.05
N LEU A 67 -11.90 -4.38 -7.75
CA LEU A 67 -11.33 -5.49 -7.02
C LEU A 67 -12.51 -6.38 -6.62
N GLY A 68 -12.55 -7.63 -7.09
CA GLY A 68 -13.66 -8.56 -6.87
C GLY A 68 -13.97 -8.81 -5.38
N PRO A 69 -15.09 -9.51 -5.07
CA PRO A 69 -15.35 -10.84 -5.66
C PRO A 69 -16.57 -10.97 -6.59
N ASP A 70 -16.90 -12.22 -6.91
CA ASP A 70 -17.88 -12.72 -7.90
C ASP A 70 -19.22 -11.97 -7.97
N GLU A 71 -19.93 -12.13 -9.11
CA GLU A 71 -21.31 -11.65 -9.29
C GLU A 71 -22.21 -12.05 -8.09
N GLY A 72 -22.55 -11.07 -7.23
CA GLY A 72 -23.55 -11.22 -6.17
C GLY A 72 -23.10 -10.86 -4.75
N GLU A 73 -21.80 -10.60 -4.52
CA GLU A 73 -21.35 -10.03 -3.25
C GLU A 73 -21.71 -8.55 -3.14
N ARG A 74 -22.05 -8.11 -1.93
CA ARG A 74 -22.50 -6.74 -1.67
C ARG A 74 -21.55 -6.10 -0.70
N PHE A 75 -20.83 -5.11 -1.17
CA PHE A 75 -19.86 -4.36 -0.39
C PHE A 75 -20.50 -3.23 0.44
N GLU A 76 -21.83 -3.24 0.56
CA GLU A 76 -22.58 -2.37 1.46
C GLU A 76 -22.19 -2.61 2.94
N ASP A 77 -21.67 -3.81 3.24
CA ASP A 77 -21.26 -4.25 4.57
C ASP A 77 -19.75 -4.08 4.84
N VAL A 78 -18.99 -3.46 3.91
CA VAL A 78 -17.58 -3.12 4.17
C VAL A 78 -17.50 -1.96 5.17
N GLU A 79 -16.93 -2.23 6.34
CA GLU A 79 -16.92 -1.29 7.47
C GLU A 79 -15.65 -0.43 7.52
N TRP A 80 -14.53 -0.95 7.02
CA TRP A 80 -13.23 -0.26 7.06
C TRP A 80 -12.24 -0.82 6.02
N LEU A 81 -11.27 0.01 5.65
CA LEU A 81 -10.07 -0.35 4.88
C LEU A 81 -8.85 -0.18 5.79
N ALA A 82 -7.89 -1.10 5.74
CA ALA A 82 -6.61 -0.86 6.40
C ALA A 82 -5.78 0.12 5.59
N THR A 83 -5.12 1.03 6.30
CA THR A 83 -4.14 1.94 5.72
C THR A 83 -2.77 1.69 6.32
N VAL A 84 -1.74 1.64 5.48
CA VAL A 84 -0.34 1.63 5.89
C VAL A 84 0.19 3.04 5.80
N ASP A 85 0.36 3.73 6.93
CA ASP A 85 0.91 5.10 6.97
C ASP A 85 0.21 6.11 6.02
N GLY A 86 -1.08 5.90 5.75
CA GLY A 86 -1.89 6.70 4.83
C GLY A 86 -1.98 6.16 3.39
N ALA A 87 -1.20 5.13 3.03
CA ALA A 87 -1.33 4.36 1.80
C ALA A 87 -2.39 3.25 1.94
N CYS A 88 -3.02 2.86 0.82
CA CYS A 88 -4.04 1.81 0.79
C CYS A 88 -3.50 0.38 0.88
N ALA A 89 -2.19 0.20 0.66
CA ALA A 89 -1.59 -1.12 0.55
C ALA A 89 -0.26 -1.19 1.32
N ALA A 90 0.11 -2.41 1.70
CA ALA A 90 1.42 -2.72 2.27
C ALA A 90 2.42 -3.12 1.18
N PRO A 91 3.74 -3.22 1.48
CA PRO A 91 4.69 -3.84 0.57
C PRO A 91 4.24 -5.25 0.21
N GLY A 92 4.12 -5.53 -1.09
CA GLY A 92 3.47 -6.74 -1.61
C GLY A 92 2.02 -6.54 -2.08
N GLY A 93 1.49 -5.31 -2.08
CA GLY A 93 0.31 -4.91 -2.85
C GLY A 93 -1.05 -5.36 -2.29
N GLY A 94 -1.11 -5.87 -1.07
CA GLY A 94 -2.36 -6.33 -0.45
C GLY A 94 -3.16 -5.20 0.20
N LEU A 95 -4.43 -5.05 -0.20
CA LEU A 95 -5.45 -4.27 0.48
C LEU A 95 -6.15 -5.14 1.52
N TRP A 96 -6.33 -4.61 2.74
CA TRP A 96 -7.12 -5.26 3.77
C TRP A 96 -8.43 -4.49 3.99
N PHE A 97 -9.51 -5.22 4.19
CA PHE A 97 -10.79 -4.64 4.57
C PHE A 97 -11.57 -5.59 5.51
N GLY A 98 -12.58 -5.03 6.17
CA GLY A 98 -13.49 -5.81 7.01
C GLY A 98 -14.92 -5.79 6.49
N GLU A 99 -15.57 -6.95 6.48
CA GLU A 99 -16.95 -7.16 6.06
C GLU A 99 -17.60 -8.22 6.96
N ASP A 100 -18.78 -7.95 7.53
CA ASP A 100 -19.56 -8.89 8.37
C ASP A 100 -18.72 -9.82 9.28
N ARG A 101 -17.83 -9.22 10.09
CA ARG A 101 -16.90 -9.91 11.04
C ARG A 101 -15.82 -10.78 10.38
N GLN A 102 -15.56 -10.57 9.10
CA GLN A 102 -14.47 -11.16 8.34
C GLN A 102 -13.42 -10.10 8.09
N TYR A 103 -12.17 -10.55 7.99
CA TYR A 103 -11.05 -9.76 7.55
C TYR A 103 -10.65 -10.33 6.22
N VAL A 104 -10.70 -9.50 5.19
CA VAL A 104 -10.37 -9.93 3.85
C VAL A 104 -9.09 -9.23 3.46
N ARG A 105 -8.10 -10.02 3.03
CA ARG A 105 -6.95 -9.51 2.31
C ARG A 105 -7.21 -9.79 0.85
N VAL A 106 -7.36 -8.75 0.06
CA VAL A 106 -7.25 -8.84 -1.38
C VAL A 106 -5.85 -8.39 -1.71
N ASP A 107 -5.01 -9.36 -2.05
CA ASP A 107 -3.88 -9.03 -2.87
C ASP A 107 -4.18 -9.40 -4.30
N ALA A 108 -3.22 -9.02 -5.09
CA ALA A 108 -3.29 -9.03 -6.50
C ALA A 108 -3.48 -10.51 -7.01
N SER A 109 -3.07 -11.53 -6.24
CA SER A 109 -3.07 -12.95 -6.63
C SER A 109 -4.03 -13.85 -5.86
N SER A 110 -4.65 -13.30 -4.82
CA SER A 110 -5.52 -14.04 -3.94
C SER A 110 -6.44 -13.10 -3.18
N MET A 111 -7.69 -13.50 -3.06
CA MET A 111 -8.52 -13.08 -1.96
C MET A 111 -8.41 -14.13 -0.87
N ALA A 112 -7.97 -13.71 0.31
CA ALA A 112 -7.89 -14.55 1.47
C ALA A 112 -8.81 -14.02 2.56
N ILE A 113 -9.70 -14.88 3.04
CA ILE A 113 -10.75 -14.54 4.01
C ILE A 113 -10.38 -15.13 5.37
N PHE A 114 -10.38 -14.27 6.39
CA PHE A 114 -10.07 -14.64 7.77
C PHE A 114 -11.28 -14.43 8.66
N HIS A 115 -11.73 -15.53 9.26
CA HIS A 115 -12.77 -15.50 10.28
C HIS A 115 -12.14 -15.40 11.66
N ILE A 116 -12.09 -14.18 12.19
CA ILE A 116 -11.57 -13.89 13.53
C ILE A 116 -12.76 -13.61 14.44
N ALA A 117 -13.31 -14.65 15.06
CA ALA A 117 -14.55 -14.56 15.84
C ALA A 117 -14.49 -13.58 17.04
N GLU A 118 -13.28 -13.24 17.50
CA GLU A 118 -13.05 -12.37 18.65
C GLU A 118 -12.70 -10.94 18.27
N ALA A 119 -12.58 -10.64 16.98
CA ALA A 119 -12.30 -9.31 16.48
C ALA A 119 -13.30 -8.26 16.98
N THR A 120 -12.80 -7.08 17.33
CA THR A 120 -13.60 -5.98 17.88
C THR A 120 -13.48 -4.66 17.12
N GLY A 121 -12.64 -4.58 16.07
CA GLY A 121 -12.43 -3.34 15.35
C GLY A 121 -11.48 -3.45 14.14
N PRO A 122 -11.17 -2.33 13.47
CA PRO A 122 -10.40 -2.35 12.23
C PRO A 122 -8.99 -2.93 12.42
N ALA A 123 -8.48 -3.57 11.37
CA ALA A 123 -7.07 -3.95 11.32
C ALA A 123 -6.20 -2.74 10.98
N VAL A 124 -4.97 -2.77 11.47
CA VAL A 124 -3.90 -1.86 11.02
C VAL A 124 -2.74 -2.67 10.47
N VAL A 125 -2.07 -2.11 9.47
CA VAL A 125 -1.02 -2.80 8.73
C VAL A 125 0.22 -1.90 8.67
N GLY A 126 1.41 -2.50 8.76
CA GLY A 126 2.69 -1.80 8.69
C GLY A 126 3.84 -2.75 8.41
N GLU A 127 4.94 -2.23 7.89
CA GLU A 127 6.07 -3.06 7.43
C GLU A 127 6.78 -3.75 8.60
N VAL A 128 6.92 -3.04 9.72
CA VAL A 128 7.65 -3.52 10.90
C VAL A 128 6.88 -4.61 11.65
N PHE A 129 5.55 -4.54 11.60
CA PHE A 129 4.67 -5.30 12.47
C PHE A 129 3.68 -6.20 11.73
N GLY A 130 3.60 -6.11 10.40
CA GLY A 130 2.67 -6.87 9.58
C GLY A 130 1.24 -6.40 9.80
N VAL A 131 0.36 -7.28 10.28
CA VAL A 131 -1.07 -7.02 10.50
C VAL A 131 -1.40 -7.13 11.99
N ALA A 132 -2.14 -6.16 12.51
CA ALA A 132 -2.60 -6.12 13.90
C ALA A 132 -4.12 -5.92 13.96
N ILE A 133 -4.80 -6.81 14.69
CA ILE A 133 -6.25 -6.86 14.81
C ILE A 133 -6.65 -6.84 16.28
N PRO A 134 -7.45 -5.86 16.75
CA PRO A 134 -7.97 -5.85 18.10
C PRO A 134 -9.00 -6.98 18.26
N ALA A 135 -8.82 -7.83 19.27
CA ALA A 135 -9.66 -8.99 19.53
C ALA A 135 -9.95 -9.14 21.04
N ARG A 136 -11.00 -8.47 21.54
CA ARG A 136 -11.40 -8.45 22.96
C ARG A 136 -10.26 -7.99 23.89
N ASP A 137 -9.66 -8.93 24.63
CA ASP A 137 -8.61 -8.70 25.63
C ASP A 137 -7.20 -8.95 25.08
N GLN A 138 -7.07 -9.23 23.79
CA GLN A 138 -5.82 -9.48 23.10
C GLN A 138 -5.74 -8.75 21.75
N LEU A 139 -4.52 -8.46 21.32
CA LEU A 139 -4.21 -8.07 19.96
C LEU A 139 -3.74 -9.30 19.22
N LEU A 140 -4.35 -9.62 18.08
CA LEU A 140 -3.82 -10.64 17.19
C LEU A 140 -2.84 -10.01 16.21
N PHE A 141 -1.66 -10.61 16.13
CA PHE A 141 -0.50 -10.07 15.43
C PHE A 141 0.04 -11.09 14.42
N ALA A 142 0.22 -10.71 13.17
CA ALA A 142 0.79 -11.56 12.12
C ALA A 142 1.88 -10.81 11.34
N ARG A 143 3.13 -11.25 11.47
CA ARG A 143 4.32 -10.46 11.09
C ARG A 143 4.87 -10.73 9.68
N GLU A 144 4.58 -11.87 9.06
CA GLU A 144 5.20 -12.26 7.78
C GLU A 144 4.16 -12.62 6.72
N ARG A 145 4.20 -11.88 5.59
CA ARG A 145 3.80 -12.27 4.23
C ARG A 145 2.61 -13.21 4.06
N GLY A 146 1.51 -12.89 4.71
CA GLY A 146 0.25 -13.53 4.43
C GLY A 146 -0.03 -14.74 5.34
N PRO A 147 -1.27 -14.85 5.83
CA PRO A 147 -1.72 -15.87 6.78
C PRO A 147 -1.93 -17.27 6.17
N ASP A 148 -1.45 -17.54 4.96
CA ASP A 148 -1.39 -18.92 4.45
C ASP A 148 -0.33 -19.75 5.19
N ASP A 149 0.66 -19.11 5.82
CA ASP A 149 1.77 -19.77 6.54
C ASP A 149 2.09 -19.19 7.96
N GLY A 150 1.39 -18.15 8.43
CA GLY A 150 1.68 -17.45 9.69
C GLY A 150 0.65 -17.71 10.81
N GLU A 151 1.10 -18.21 11.97
CA GLU A 151 0.27 -18.35 13.17
C GLU A 151 -0.01 -16.96 13.79
N TRP A 152 -1.28 -16.60 13.95
CA TRP A 152 -1.69 -15.39 14.67
C TRP A 152 -1.13 -15.43 16.10
N THR A 153 -0.28 -14.47 16.42
CA THR A 153 0.35 -14.35 17.73
C THR A 153 -0.49 -13.43 18.62
N PRO A 154 -1.03 -13.92 19.74
CA PRO A 154 -1.78 -13.07 20.66
C PRO A 154 -0.85 -12.24 21.56
N VAL A 155 -1.18 -10.97 21.72
CA VAL A 155 -0.53 -10.06 22.68
C VAL A 155 -1.58 -9.54 23.67
N THR A 156 -1.35 -9.76 24.96
CA THR A 156 -2.25 -9.27 26.03
C THR A 156 -1.64 -8.10 26.76
N PHE A 157 -2.50 -7.19 27.23
CA PHE A 157 -2.10 -6.02 27.99
C PHE A 157 -2.65 -6.10 29.41
N ALA A 158 -1.77 -5.99 30.40
CA ALA A 158 -2.17 -6.13 31.81
C ALA A 158 -3.11 -5.03 32.31
N LYS A 159 -3.23 -3.91 31.57
CA LYS A 159 -3.90 -2.69 32.02
C LYS A 159 -5.35 -2.54 31.54
N GLY A 160 -5.87 -3.47 30.74
CA GLY A 160 -7.27 -3.43 30.33
C GLY A 160 -7.52 -4.14 29.00
N VAL A 161 -8.72 -3.89 28.46
CA VAL A 161 -9.12 -4.32 27.12
C VAL A 161 -8.61 -3.32 26.08
N ILE A 162 -8.47 -3.80 24.85
CA ILE A 162 -8.08 -2.94 23.73
C ILE A 162 -9.30 -2.16 23.25
N GLU A 163 -9.22 -0.84 23.30
CA GLU A 163 -10.28 0.06 22.82
C GLU A 163 -10.10 0.34 21.32
N SER A 164 -8.86 0.58 20.89
CA SER A 164 -8.58 0.96 19.50
C SER A 164 -7.12 0.70 19.13
N VAL A 165 -6.88 0.54 17.83
CA VAL A 165 -5.54 0.46 17.23
C VAL A 165 -5.39 1.52 16.15
N GLY A 166 -4.17 2.01 15.98
CA GLY A 166 -3.80 2.94 14.93
C GLY A 166 -2.39 2.66 14.46
N ALA A 167 -2.04 3.04 13.23
CA ALA A 167 -0.68 2.91 12.73
C ALA A 167 -0.25 4.15 11.97
N SER A 168 1.00 4.56 12.18
CA SER A 168 1.64 5.63 11.41
C SER A 168 3.15 5.57 11.55
N ALA A 169 3.86 5.86 10.46
CA ALA A 169 5.31 5.82 10.34
C ALA A 169 5.90 4.49 10.82
N ASN A 170 5.30 3.36 10.41
CA ASN A 170 5.67 2.01 10.82
C ASN A 170 5.62 1.75 12.34
N VAL A 171 4.91 2.61 13.09
CA VAL A 171 4.64 2.41 14.52
C VAL A 171 3.17 2.03 14.70
N LEU A 172 2.96 0.88 15.33
CA LEU A 172 1.64 0.46 15.81
C LEU A 172 1.37 1.13 17.15
N TRP A 173 0.16 1.68 17.30
CA TRP A 173 -0.34 2.28 18.53
C TRP A 173 -1.56 1.50 19.01
N VAL A 174 -1.62 1.17 20.30
CA VAL A 174 -2.71 0.40 20.90
C VAL A 174 -3.23 1.13 22.12
N LEU A 175 -4.49 1.53 22.07
CA LEU A 175 -5.20 2.14 23.18
C LEU A 175 -5.80 1.04 24.06
N VAL A 176 -5.42 1.01 25.33
CA VAL A 176 -5.82 -0.01 26.31
C VAL A 176 -6.35 0.70 27.56
N GLY A 177 -7.68 0.83 27.67
CA GLY A 177 -8.31 1.72 28.65
C GLY A 177 -7.73 3.15 28.53
N ASN A 178 -7.15 3.67 29.62
CA ASN A 178 -6.50 5.00 29.63
C ASN A 178 -4.98 4.93 29.40
N HIS A 179 -4.47 3.85 28.80
CA HIS A 179 -3.05 3.67 28.52
C HIS A 179 -2.82 3.57 27.01
N LEU A 180 -1.71 4.11 26.55
CA LEU A 180 -1.31 4.02 25.15
C LEU A 180 -0.01 3.24 25.03
N TYR A 181 -0.06 2.13 24.29
CA TYR A 181 1.10 1.33 23.96
C TYR A 181 1.56 1.62 22.53
N ARG A 182 2.85 1.45 22.28
CA ARG A 182 3.45 1.57 20.96
C ARG A 182 4.32 0.35 20.66
N TYR A 183 4.40 0.00 19.38
CA TYR A 183 5.28 -1.05 18.87
C TYR A 183 5.97 -0.58 17.59
N ASP A 184 7.30 -0.56 17.62
CA ASP A 184 8.20 -0.19 16.51
C ASP A 184 9.26 -1.28 16.25
N GLY A 185 8.97 -2.51 16.70
CA GLY A 185 9.92 -3.61 16.82
C GLY A 185 10.05 -4.09 18.27
N GLU A 186 9.86 -3.17 19.22
CA GLU A 186 9.78 -3.44 20.64
C GLU A 186 8.51 -2.81 21.23
N TRP A 187 7.95 -3.44 22.28
CA TRP A 187 6.78 -2.89 22.98
C TRP A 187 7.21 -1.83 23.99
N GLY A 188 6.57 -0.67 23.93
CA GLY A 188 6.70 0.40 24.91
C GLY A 188 5.34 0.96 25.33
N GLU A 189 5.27 1.57 26.51
CA GLU A 189 4.13 2.39 26.93
C GLU A 189 4.50 3.86 26.72
N ALA A 190 3.60 4.62 26.10
CA ALA A 190 3.75 6.05 25.91
C ALA A 190 3.32 6.81 27.18
N ASP A 191 4.21 7.65 27.70
CA ASP A 191 3.91 8.53 28.84
C ASP A 191 3.19 9.80 28.35
N VAL A 192 1.88 9.70 28.18
CA VAL A 192 1.03 10.77 27.63
C VAL A 192 -0.28 10.90 28.40
N ILE A 193 -0.83 12.11 28.40
CA ILE A 193 -2.17 12.38 28.93
C ILE A 193 -3.16 12.24 27.78
N LEU A 194 -4.00 11.20 27.84
CA LEU A 194 -5.06 10.99 26.87
C LEU A 194 -6.24 11.95 27.13
N PRO A 195 -6.96 12.36 26.08
CA PRO A 195 -8.23 13.06 26.26
C PRO A 195 -9.22 12.15 27.02
N SER A 196 -10.13 12.78 27.77
CA SER A 196 -11.19 12.05 28.47
C SER A 196 -12.03 11.25 27.48
N GLY A 197 -12.32 9.99 27.84
CA GLY A 197 -13.13 9.11 27.02
C GLY A 197 -12.49 8.75 25.68
N ALA A 198 -11.15 8.78 25.57
CA ALA A 198 -10.48 8.35 24.36
C ALA A 198 -10.93 6.94 23.96
N ASP A 199 -11.46 6.79 22.75
CA ASP A 199 -12.01 5.53 22.24
C ASP A 199 -11.51 5.19 20.82
N ARG A 200 -10.82 6.12 20.17
CA ARG A 200 -10.36 5.98 18.78
C ARG A 200 -8.96 6.51 18.58
N LEU A 201 -8.19 5.78 17.78
CA LEU A 201 -6.93 6.22 17.21
C LEU A 201 -7.09 6.42 15.71
N LEU A 202 -6.74 7.61 15.23
CA LEU A 202 -6.70 7.90 13.79
C LEU A 202 -5.24 8.11 13.37
N ALA A 203 -4.82 7.45 12.29
CA ALA A 203 -3.50 7.63 11.72
C ALA A 203 -3.26 9.10 11.37
N HIS A 204 -2.07 9.62 11.69
CA HIS A 204 -1.65 10.93 11.22
C HIS A 204 -0.56 10.77 10.17
N ALA A 205 -0.79 11.28 8.95
CA ALA A 205 0.13 11.12 7.83
C ALA A 205 1.53 11.70 8.09
N ALA A 206 1.65 12.68 8.98
CA ALA A 206 2.96 13.22 9.35
C ALA A 206 3.70 12.37 10.41
N GLY A 207 3.08 11.33 10.98
CA GLY A 207 3.61 10.50 12.06
C GLY A 207 2.72 10.53 13.31
N GLY A 208 2.65 9.41 14.04
CA GLY A 208 1.86 9.25 15.26
C GLY A 208 0.35 9.08 15.00
N VAL A 209 -0.45 9.25 16.04
CA VAL A 209 -1.91 9.06 16.01
C VAL A 209 -2.64 10.24 16.65
N TRP A 210 -3.87 10.49 16.20
CA TRP A 210 -4.82 11.32 16.93
C TRP A 210 -5.63 10.41 17.86
N ALA A 211 -5.47 10.59 19.17
CA ALA A 211 -6.39 10.02 20.15
C ALA A 211 -7.62 10.93 20.25
N VAL A 212 -8.80 10.38 19.96
CA VAL A 212 -10.06 11.12 19.96
C VAL A 212 -10.89 10.65 21.14
N GLY A 213 -11.32 11.60 21.97
CA GLY A 213 -12.23 11.38 23.11
C GLY A 213 -13.53 12.17 22.97
N ASP A 214 -14.18 12.44 24.11
CA ASP A 214 -15.54 12.99 24.17
C ASP A 214 -15.68 14.37 23.47
N ASP A 215 -14.76 15.29 23.75
CA ASP A 215 -14.80 16.68 23.29
C ASP A 215 -13.45 17.18 22.72
N GLN A 216 -12.44 16.32 22.69
CA GLN A 216 -11.07 16.68 22.32
C GLN A 216 -10.41 15.60 21.46
N ALA A 217 -9.50 16.04 20.59
CA ALA A 217 -8.58 15.18 19.88
C ALA A 217 -7.14 15.66 20.16
N CYS A 218 -6.29 14.74 20.59
CA CYS A 218 -4.88 15.01 20.89
C CYS A 218 -4.01 14.25 19.89
N HIS A 219 -3.12 14.97 19.21
CA HIS A 219 -2.06 14.32 18.44
C HIS A 219 -1.00 13.80 19.40
N ILE A 220 -0.66 12.52 19.24
CA ILE A 220 0.32 11.80 20.04
C ILE A 220 1.32 11.18 19.09
N GLY A 221 2.58 11.52 19.28
CA GLY A 221 3.70 10.93 18.55
C GLY A 221 4.99 11.50 19.07
N GLU A 222 6.07 10.73 18.94
CA GLU A 222 7.42 11.28 19.04
C GLU A 222 7.56 12.25 17.87
N ALA A 223 7.86 13.52 18.15
CA ALA A 223 7.75 14.65 17.21
C ALA A 223 8.31 14.24 15.83
N PRO A 224 7.45 13.89 14.87
CA PRO A 224 7.96 13.22 13.70
C PRO A 224 8.69 14.25 12.88
N VAL A 225 9.88 13.89 12.41
CA VAL A 225 10.60 14.69 11.42
C VAL A 225 9.61 15.02 10.30
N ARG A 226 9.24 16.31 10.20
CA ARG A 226 8.20 16.74 9.28
C ARG A 226 8.82 16.79 7.90
N LEU A 227 8.24 16.01 7.00
CA LEU A 227 8.76 15.75 5.68
C LEU A 227 7.72 16.16 4.65
N ARG A 228 8.16 16.80 3.57
CA ARG A 228 7.35 17.12 2.40
C ARG A 228 8.11 16.71 1.15
N GLY A 229 7.37 16.46 0.07
CA GLY A 229 7.95 16.08 -1.24
C GLY A 229 8.02 14.59 -1.50
N ILE A 230 7.76 13.77 -0.47
CA ILE A 230 7.67 12.32 -0.58
C ILE A 230 6.69 11.77 0.47
N ARG A 231 5.90 10.78 0.10
CA ARG A 231 4.92 10.08 0.95
C ARG A 231 5.31 8.61 1.13
N PRO A 232 4.88 7.96 2.23
CA PRO A 232 5.00 6.51 2.37
C PRO A 232 4.35 5.78 1.20
N MET A 233 5.04 4.77 0.68
CA MET A 233 4.65 3.94 -0.47
C MET A 233 4.44 4.71 -1.78
N GLU A 234 5.01 5.90 -1.91
CA GLU A 234 4.91 6.67 -3.15
C GLU A 234 5.70 6.00 -4.28
N HIS A 235 5.07 5.84 -5.44
CA HIS A 235 5.68 5.41 -6.69
C HIS A 235 6.14 6.65 -7.48
N PHE A 236 7.42 6.67 -7.85
CA PHE A 236 8.05 7.74 -8.61
C PHE A 236 8.38 7.29 -10.03
N LEU A 237 7.92 8.06 -11.02
CA LEU A 237 8.34 7.91 -12.42
C LEU A 237 9.67 8.64 -12.71
N THR A 238 10.09 9.51 -11.79
CA THR A 238 11.34 10.27 -11.90
C THR A 238 12.41 9.68 -10.97
N GLN A 239 13.67 9.79 -11.36
CA GLN A 239 14.81 9.35 -10.53
C GLN A 239 15.22 10.37 -9.46
N THR A 240 14.58 11.54 -9.46
CA THR A 240 14.82 12.59 -8.47
C THR A 240 13.51 13.21 -8.00
N THR A 241 13.54 13.75 -6.78
CA THR A 241 12.47 14.61 -6.24
C THR A 241 13.06 15.70 -5.34
N ASP A 242 12.27 16.72 -5.03
CA ASP A 242 12.63 17.73 -4.04
C ASP A 242 12.01 17.36 -2.70
N VAL A 243 12.84 17.24 -1.67
CA VAL A 243 12.40 16.93 -0.30
C VAL A 243 12.66 18.11 0.63
N VAL A 244 11.69 18.43 1.48
CA VAL A 244 11.82 19.47 2.50
C VAL A 244 11.58 18.86 3.88
N VAL A 245 12.53 19.10 4.79
CA VAL A 245 12.48 18.65 6.18
C VAL A 245 12.38 19.85 7.11
N GLU A 246 11.41 19.86 8.03
CA GLU A 246 11.34 20.85 9.11
C GLU A 246 12.08 20.31 10.34
N SER A 247 13.17 20.98 10.74
CA SER A 247 14.03 20.63 11.88
C SER A 247 14.82 21.85 12.37
N ALA A 248 14.88 22.05 13.67
CA ALA A 248 15.68 23.13 14.27
C ALA A 248 17.19 22.82 14.23
N GLY A 249 17.56 21.54 14.35
CA GLY A 249 18.93 21.05 14.26
C GLY A 249 19.31 20.58 12.84
N GLU A 250 20.52 20.05 12.75
CA GLU A 250 21.04 19.41 11.53
C GLU A 250 20.18 18.21 11.13
N VAL A 251 20.00 18.02 9.82
CA VAL A 251 19.24 16.90 9.24
C VAL A 251 20.18 16.05 8.41
N VAL A 252 20.19 14.75 8.70
CA VAL A 252 20.79 13.74 7.84
C VAL A 252 19.66 12.97 7.17
N LEU A 253 19.60 13.04 5.84
CA LEU A 253 18.71 12.23 5.04
C LEU A 253 19.55 11.15 4.37
N ALA A 254 19.08 9.91 4.33
CA ALA A 254 19.74 8.80 3.67
C ALA A 254 18.76 8.01 2.80
N VAL A 255 19.19 7.63 1.60
CA VAL A 255 18.47 6.71 0.71
C VAL A 255 19.23 5.39 0.73
N ASP A 256 18.57 4.32 1.14
CA ASP A 256 19.17 2.99 1.35
C ASP A 256 20.44 3.02 2.21
N GLY A 257 20.46 3.89 3.21
CA GLY A 257 21.59 4.10 4.10
C GLY A 257 22.70 5.01 3.55
N GLU A 258 22.64 5.42 2.28
CA GLU A 258 23.59 6.37 1.69
C GLU A 258 23.19 7.82 2.03
N PRO A 259 24.00 8.54 2.84
CA PRO A 259 23.64 9.86 3.32
C PRO A 259 23.73 10.92 2.21
N THR A 260 22.72 11.78 2.18
CA THR A 260 22.61 12.98 1.35
C THR A 260 22.68 14.22 2.23
N THR A 261 23.29 15.28 1.71
CA THR A 261 23.37 16.58 2.40
C THR A 261 22.34 17.54 1.83
N GLY A 262 21.54 18.13 2.73
CA GLY A 262 20.60 19.19 2.40
C GLY A 262 21.25 20.55 2.59
N VAL A 263 20.63 21.59 2.03
CA VAL A 263 20.97 22.98 2.33
C VAL A 263 19.91 23.57 3.27
N ALA A 264 20.33 24.49 4.13
CA ALA A 264 19.38 25.27 4.91
C ALA A 264 18.47 26.07 3.94
N GLY A 265 17.17 25.98 4.15
CA GLY A 265 16.17 26.72 3.38
C GLY A 265 16.13 28.20 3.74
N ASP A 266 15.31 28.95 3.00
CA ASP A 266 15.16 30.40 3.19
C ASP A 266 14.50 30.76 4.54
N GLU A 267 13.70 29.85 5.10
CA GLU A 267 13.10 30.01 6.43
C GLU A 267 13.88 29.22 7.50
N PRO A 268 14.10 29.80 8.70
CA PRO A 268 14.76 29.10 9.79
C PRO A 268 14.06 27.78 10.14
N GLY A 269 14.84 26.72 10.24
CA GLY A 269 14.34 25.39 10.59
C GLY A 269 13.84 24.57 9.40
N LEU A 270 14.12 25.00 8.17
CA LEU A 270 13.89 24.19 6.97
C LEU A 270 15.20 23.69 6.38
N TRP A 271 15.20 22.43 5.96
CA TRP A 271 16.27 21.80 5.20
C TRP A 271 15.73 21.34 3.86
N VAL A 272 16.39 21.74 2.79
CA VAL A 272 15.97 21.47 1.41
C VAL A 272 16.97 20.52 0.75
N PHE A 273 16.44 19.43 0.22
CA PHE A 273 17.15 18.43 -0.56
C PHE A 273 16.62 18.49 -1.98
N SER A 274 17.19 19.38 -2.79
CA SER A 274 16.81 19.55 -4.18
C SER A 274 17.42 18.45 -5.04
N GLN A 275 16.63 17.91 -5.97
CA GLN A 275 17.06 16.81 -6.85
C GLN A 275 17.66 15.63 -6.08
N LEU A 276 17.03 15.27 -4.96
CA LEU A 276 17.40 14.10 -4.17
C LEU A 276 17.38 12.86 -5.08
N PRO A 277 18.51 12.15 -5.27
CA PRO A 277 18.53 10.90 -6.02
C PRO A 277 17.69 9.86 -5.29
N LEU A 278 16.74 9.25 -6.01
CA LEU A 278 15.82 8.27 -5.46
C LEU A 278 16.29 6.81 -5.63
N GLY A 279 17.44 6.60 -6.28
CA GLY A 279 17.93 5.26 -6.62
C GLY A 279 17.57 4.83 -8.03
N GLY A 280 17.92 3.58 -8.35
CA GLY A 280 17.51 2.92 -9.59
C GLY A 280 16.06 2.43 -9.50
N PRO A 281 15.58 1.65 -10.46
CA PRO A 281 14.25 1.05 -10.37
C PRO A 281 14.15 0.06 -9.20
N GLY A 282 13.04 0.08 -8.46
CA GLY A 282 12.77 -0.81 -7.33
C GLY A 282 12.30 -0.09 -6.06
N TRP A 283 12.16 -0.86 -4.99
CA TRP A 283 11.81 -0.38 -3.65
C TRP A 283 13.04 0.18 -2.92
N HIS A 284 12.86 1.33 -2.29
CA HIS A 284 13.89 2.06 -1.57
C HIS A 284 13.40 2.49 -0.19
N GLU A 285 14.33 2.64 0.75
CA GLU A 285 14.07 3.20 2.07
C GLU A 285 14.64 4.62 2.16
N LEU A 286 13.80 5.58 2.58
CA LEU A 286 14.24 6.90 3.00
C LEU A 286 14.31 6.95 4.52
N THR A 287 15.50 7.23 5.06
CA THR A 287 15.71 7.53 6.47
C THR A 287 16.03 9.00 6.66
N VAL A 288 15.30 9.68 7.54
CA VAL A 288 15.54 11.07 7.93
C VAL A 288 15.85 11.12 9.41
N THR A 289 16.99 11.65 9.79
CA THR A 289 17.44 11.77 11.18
C THR A 289 17.71 13.23 11.51
N SER A 290 17.21 13.68 12.66
CA SER A 290 17.37 15.04 13.16
C SER A 290 17.50 15.02 14.69
N ASP A 291 17.62 16.20 15.30
CA ASP A 291 17.54 16.39 16.74
C ASP A 291 16.15 16.05 17.31
N ALA A 292 15.09 16.17 16.50
CA ALA A 292 13.73 15.80 16.88
C ALA A 292 13.48 14.28 16.89
N GLY A 293 14.32 13.49 16.23
CA GLY A 293 14.18 12.04 16.12
C GLY A 293 14.51 11.51 14.72
N SER A 294 14.09 10.28 14.45
CA SER A 294 14.25 9.61 13.16
C SER A 294 12.90 9.25 12.55
N ARG A 295 12.81 9.31 11.23
CA ARG A 295 11.65 8.90 10.44
C ARG A 295 12.12 8.03 9.29
N ARG A 296 11.44 6.91 9.08
CA ARG A 296 11.64 6.02 7.94
C ARG A 296 10.37 5.92 7.13
N LEU A 297 10.52 5.82 5.81
CA LEU A 297 9.43 5.46 4.90
C LEU A 297 10.01 4.71 3.70
N SER A 298 9.21 3.80 3.17
CA SER A 298 9.48 3.13 1.91
C SER A 298 8.84 3.90 0.76
N TYR A 299 9.48 3.86 -0.40
CA TYR A 299 8.95 4.36 -1.66
C TYR A 299 9.47 3.49 -2.80
N ARG A 300 8.93 3.68 -3.99
CA ARG A 300 9.37 2.93 -5.16
C ARG A 300 9.73 3.85 -6.30
N VAL A 301 10.85 3.58 -6.96
CA VAL A 301 11.18 4.17 -8.25
C VAL A 301 10.79 3.18 -9.33
N MET A 302 10.01 3.63 -10.28
CA MET A 302 9.62 2.84 -11.44
C MET A 302 10.74 2.91 -12.48
N ALA A 303 10.97 1.84 -13.25
CA ALA A 303 11.93 1.85 -14.36
C ALA A 303 11.64 2.90 -15.45
N GLY A 304 10.48 3.56 -15.42
CA GLY A 304 10.12 4.67 -16.30
C GLY A 304 8.98 4.27 -17.23
N ASP A 305 9.04 4.73 -18.48
CA ASP A 305 8.11 4.44 -19.58
C ASP A 305 8.20 2.97 -20.03
N VAL A 306 8.07 2.02 -19.09
CA VAL A 306 7.98 0.61 -19.42
C VAL A 306 6.64 0.40 -20.11
N SER A 307 6.68 0.00 -21.36
CA SER A 307 5.50 -0.24 -22.20
C SER A 307 5.40 -1.71 -22.56
N TRP A 308 4.18 -2.14 -22.84
CA TRP A 308 3.95 -3.49 -23.27
C TRP A 308 4.63 -3.75 -24.61
N GLU A 309 4.39 -2.91 -25.62
CA GLU A 309 4.95 -3.09 -26.96
C GLU A 309 6.49 -3.14 -27.00
N ILE A 310 7.17 -2.30 -26.20
CA ILE A 310 8.63 -2.17 -26.28
C ILE A 310 9.34 -3.12 -25.32
N ASP A 311 8.82 -3.29 -24.10
CA ASP A 311 9.60 -3.88 -23.01
C ASP A 311 9.07 -5.25 -22.58
N VAL A 312 7.74 -5.43 -22.51
CA VAL A 312 7.17 -6.67 -21.96
C VAL A 312 6.85 -7.69 -23.05
N GLN A 313 6.34 -7.26 -24.20
CA GLN A 313 6.04 -8.14 -25.33
C GLN A 313 7.28 -8.94 -25.79
N PRO A 314 8.49 -8.36 -25.90
CA PRO A 314 9.67 -9.15 -26.24
C PRO A 314 10.00 -10.21 -25.18
N ILE A 315 9.82 -9.90 -23.89
CA ILE A 315 10.02 -10.87 -22.80
C ILE A 315 9.03 -12.03 -22.92
N TYR A 316 7.75 -11.72 -23.24
CA TYR A 316 6.75 -12.72 -23.54
C TYR A 316 7.18 -13.60 -24.73
N GLU A 317 7.57 -12.98 -25.85
CA GLU A 317 7.95 -13.68 -27.08
C GLU A 317 9.13 -14.63 -26.87
N ASP A 318 10.13 -14.20 -26.10
CA ASP A 318 11.37 -14.95 -25.90
C ASP A 318 11.24 -16.05 -24.82
N HIS A 319 10.44 -15.82 -23.76
CA HIS A 319 10.45 -16.67 -22.57
C HIS A 319 9.11 -17.36 -22.25
N CYS A 320 8.01 -16.90 -22.85
CA CYS A 320 6.67 -17.41 -22.53
C CYS A 320 5.94 -17.96 -23.77
N ALA A 321 6.21 -17.41 -24.95
CA ALA A 321 5.50 -17.69 -26.19
C ALA A 321 5.93 -19.03 -26.79
N SER A 322 5.17 -20.08 -26.46
CA SER A 322 5.19 -21.33 -27.23
C SER A 322 3.80 -21.94 -27.27
N SER A 323 3.55 -22.75 -28.30
CA SER A 323 2.29 -23.49 -28.45
C SER A 323 2.04 -24.49 -27.31
N SER A 324 3.06 -24.82 -26.51
CA SER A 324 2.96 -25.68 -25.32
C SER A 324 2.86 -24.89 -24.01
N CYS A 325 3.04 -23.56 -24.02
CA CYS A 325 3.10 -22.74 -22.81
C CYS A 325 2.08 -21.60 -22.79
N HIS A 326 2.21 -20.56 -23.63
CA HIS A 326 1.33 -19.38 -23.55
C HIS A 326 1.05 -18.70 -24.91
N GLY A 327 1.13 -19.44 -26.02
CA GLY A 327 0.88 -18.91 -27.37
C GLY A 327 -0.60 -18.89 -27.78
N SER A 328 -0.92 -18.13 -28.83
CA SER A 328 -2.27 -17.97 -29.40
C SER A 328 -2.93 -19.27 -29.86
N ASP A 329 -2.12 -20.27 -30.18
CA ASP A 329 -2.57 -21.58 -30.66
C ASP A 329 -2.62 -22.64 -29.54
N SER A 330 -2.47 -22.24 -28.28
CA SER A 330 -2.53 -23.17 -27.16
C SER A 330 -3.97 -23.57 -26.83
N GLU A 331 -4.23 -24.88 -26.78
CA GLU A 331 -5.53 -25.42 -26.38
C GLU A 331 -5.63 -25.70 -24.87
N ASP A 332 -4.50 -25.97 -24.21
CA ASP A 332 -4.43 -26.45 -22.82
C ASP A 332 -3.88 -25.42 -21.83
N THR A 333 -3.44 -24.26 -22.32
CA THR A 333 -2.87 -23.21 -21.48
C THR A 333 -3.40 -21.83 -21.85
N VAL A 334 -3.22 -20.89 -20.94
CA VAL A 334 -3.68 -19.51 -21.13
C VAL A 334 -2.86 -18.84 -22.23
N ASP A 335 -3.56 -18.31 -23.23
CA ASP A 335 -2.97 -17.42 -24.23
C ASP A 335 -2.54 -16.10 -23.58
N LEU A 336 -1.26 -15.77 -23.68
CA LEU A 336 -0.68 -14.51 -23.23
C LEU A 336 -0.08 -13.71 -24.41
N SER A 337 -0.56 -13.94 -25.63
CA SER A 337 -0.01 -13.33 -26.85
C SER A 337 -0.39 -11.87 -27.10
N THR A 338 -1.20 -11.27 -26.23
CA THR A 338 -1.73 -9.92 -26.41
C THR A 338 -1.58 -9.08 -25.15
N TYR A 339 -1.53 -7.75 -25.35
CA TYR A 339 -1.59 -6.77 -24.26
C TYR A 339 -2.75 -7.05 -23.33
N ASP A 340 -3.97 -7.15 -23.86
CA ASP A 340 -5.17 -7.36 -23.05
C ASP A 340 -5.07 -8.64 -22.22
N ALA A 341 -4.49 -9.72 -22.77
CA ALA A 341 -4.30 -10.96 -22.03
C ALA A 341 -3.34 -10.82 -20.84
N TRP A 342 -2.23 -10.10 -21.02
CA TRP A 342 -1.30 -9.77 -19.94
C TRP A 342 -1.89 -8.79 -18.94
N PHE A 343 -2.58 -7.77 -19.44
CA PHE A 343 -3.25 -6.76 -18.63
C PHE A 343 -4.27 -7.41 -17.70
N ASP A 344 -5.13 -8.28 -18.23
CA ASP A 344 -6.18 -8.99 -17.49
C ASP A 344 -5.62 -9.97 -16.46
N ARG A 345 -4.36 -10.38 -16.61
CA ARG A 345 -3.67 -11.38 -15.78
C ARG A 345 -2.42 -10.83 -15.13
N ALA A 346 -2.30 -9.49 -15.08
CA ALA A 346 -1.08 -8.80 -14.70
C ALA A 346 -0.54 -9.36 -13.39
N ILE A 347 -1.43 -9.55 -12.42
CA ILE A 347 -0.97 -10.07 -11.15
C ILE A 347 -0.62 -11.55 -11.19
N ASP A 348 -1.46 -12.41 -11.77
CA ASP A 348 -1.14 -13.84 -11.84
C ASP A 348 0.26 -14.05 -12.44
N ILE A 349 0.56 -13.24 -13.45
CA ILE A 349 1.89 -13.14 -14.07
C ILE A 349 2.90 -12.64 -13.04
N GLN A 350 2.68 -11.48 -12.39
CA GLN A 350 3.55 -10.90 -11.37
C GLN A 350 3.93 -11.92 -10.28
N ASN A 351 2.93 -12.56 -9.66
CA ASN A 351 3.15 -13.56 -8.62
C ASN A 351 3.92 -14.75 -9.20
N ALA A 352 3.53 -15.26 -10.37
CA ALA A 352 4.20 -16.40 -10.96
C ALA A 352 5.68 -16.11 -11.27
N VAL A 353 6.02 -14.92 -11.75
CA VAL A 353 7.41 -14.53 -12.04
C VAL A 353 8.21 -14.19 -10.78
N VAL A 354 7.60 -13.51 -9.81
CA VAL A 354 8.27 -13.12 -8.54
C VAL A 354 8.53 -14.34 -7.65
N THR A 355 7.59 -15.30 -7.59
CA THR A 355 7.77 -16.53 -6.81
C THR A 355 8.60 -17.59 -7.54
N GLY A 356 9.00 -17.32 -8.78
CA GLY A 356 9.74 -18.26 -9.62
C GLY A 356 8.94 -19.49 -10.03
N ARG A 357 7.59 -19.43 -9.96
CA ARG A 357 6.70 -20.49 -10.47
C ARG A 357 6.72 -20.55 -12.00
N MET A 358 6.93 -19.40 -12.65
CA MET A 358 7.08 -19.26 -14.09
C MET A 358 8.32 -18.42 -14.44
N PRO A 359 8.95 -18.68 -15.60
CA PRO A 359 8.70 -19.82 -16.49
C PRO A 359 9.18 -21.14 -15.88
N ARG A 360 8.50 -22.26 -16.20
CA ARG A 360 8.84 -23.60 -15.66
C ARG A 360 10.24 -24.08 -16.05
N ASP A 361 10.66 -23.72 -17.27
CA ASP A 361 11.96 -24.05 -17.83
C ASP A 361 12.79 -22.78 -17.99
N ALA A 362 13.04 -22.08 -16.87
CA ALA A 362 13.88 -20.89 -16.86
C ALA A 362 15.30 -21.25 -17.32
N GLY A 363 15.67 -20.80 -18.52
CA GLY A 363 17.05 -20.86 -19.01
C GLY A 363 17.92 -19.78 -18.35
N ASP A 364 19.23 -19.82 -18.63
CA ASP A 364 20.21 -18.86 -18.06
C ASP A 364 19.93 -17.39 -18.42
N GLU A 365 19.12 -17.15 -19.46
CA GLU A 365 18.72 -15.82 -19.91
C GLU A 365 17.59 -15.21 -19.04
N TRP A 366 16.81 -16.04 -18.33
CA TRP A 366 15.80 -15.57 -17.39
C TRP A 366 16.44 -15.10 -16.09
N ASN A 367 16.32 -13.80 -15.80
CA ASN A 367 17.01 -13.17 -14.68
C ASN A 367 16.13 -12.13 -13.96
N GLY A 368 16.64 -11.60 -12.85
CA GLY A 368 15.92 -10.64 -12.01
C GLY A 368 15.54 -9.34 -12.71
N ASP A 369 16.27 -8.91 -13.74
CA ASP A 369 15.97 -7.67 -14.47
C ASP A 369 14.74 -7.84 -15.37
N LEU A 370 14.54 -9.03 -15.95
CA LEU A 370 13.32 -9.34 -16.72
C LEU A 370 12.09 -9.39 -15.81
N VAL A 371 12.23 -10.03 -14.64
CA VAL A 371 11.18 -10.03 -13.62
C VAL A 371 10.86 -8.60 -13.19
N ALA A 372 11.88 -7.79 -12.90
CA ALA A 372 11.71 -6.39 -12.52
C ALA A 372 11.01 -5.58 -13.63
N THR A 373 11.33 -5.82 -14.90
CA THR A 373 10.67 -5.14 -16.03
C THR A 373 9.17 -5.45 -16.08
N ILE A 374 8.78 -6.72 -15.93
CA ILE A 374 7.37 -7.11 -15.87
C ILE A 374 6.68 -6.45 -14.67
N VAL A 375 7.30 -6.52 -13.49
CA VAL A 375 6.75 -5.97 -12.24
C VAL A 375 6.64 -4.44 -12.33
N ASP A 376 7.61 -3.76 -12.94
CA ASP A 376 7.57 -2.30 -13.14
C ASP A 376 6.54 -1.87 -14.17
N TRP A 377 6.32 -2.65 -15.24
CA TRP A 377 5.20 -2.42 -16.15
C TRP A 377 3.87 -2.53 -15.40
N ILE A 378 3.68 -3.59 -14.61
CA ILE A 378 2.43 -3.83 -13.86
C ILE A 378 2.15 -2.71 -12.87
N ASP A 379 3.12 -2.42 -12.01
CA ASP A 379 2.97 -1.44 -10.94
C ASP A 379 3.07 0.01 -11.47
N GLY A 380 3.58 0.19 -12.69
CA GLY A 380 3.67 1.45 -13.42
C GLY A 380 2.41 1.79 -14.22
N GLY A 381 1.34 1.03 -14.02
CA GLY A 381 0.07 1.26 -14.70
C GLY A 381 0.02 0.71 -16.11
N MET A 382 0.77 -0.36 -16.40
CA MET A 382 0.61 -1.23 -17.57
C MET A 382 0.45 -0.48 -18.89
N GLN A 383 1.40 0.41 -19.20
CA GLN A 383 1.35 1.21 -20.42
C GLN A 383 1.32 0.29 -21.66
N PRO A 384 0.47 0.55 -22.67
CA PRO A 384 0.40 -0.25 -23.88
C PRO A 384 1.70 -0.20 -24.69
#